data_AF-A0A1L3SLM0-F1
#
_entry.id   AF-A0A1L3SLM0-F1
#
_cell.length_a   1.000
_cell.length_b   1.000
_cell.length_c   1.000
_cell.angle_alpha   90.00
_cell.angle_beta   90.00
_cell.angle_gamma   90.00
#
_symmetry.space_group_name_H-M   'P 1'
#
loop_
_entity.id
_entity.type
_entity.pdbx_description
1 polymer ?
#
loop_
_entity_poly.entity_id
_entity_poly.type
_entity_poly.pdbx_seq_one_letter_code
_entity_poly.pdbx_strand_id
1 'polypeptide(L)'
;MTLFSRRAALRMAGGIVASALMLGGAAAHHGWSWTEDGFFELEGTISGIYVGNPHATLDVDVNGETWRVELAPPSRTIAAGFTEEVAAVGDEVKAIGNRSRESTEPRMKAVRIVVRGETYDVYPYRVPS
;
A
#
# COMPACT_ATOMS: atom_id res chain seq x y z
N MET A 1 24.82 -49.43 48.93
CA MET A 1 25.11 -50.42 47.86
C MET A 1 24.74 -49.80 46.52
N THR A 2 25.72 -49.22 45.86
CA THR A 2 25.66 -48.68 44.50
C THR A 2 25.75 -49.82 43.49
N LEU A 3 24.87 -49.84 42.48
CA LEU A 3 24.97 -50.74 41.33
C LEU A 3 25.05 -49.94 40.02
N PHE A 4 25.98 -50.40 39.20
CA PHE A 4 26.50 -49.91 37.92
C PHE A 4 25.42 -49.70 36.84
N SER A 5 25.43 -48.54 36.16
CA SER A 5 26.05 -48.27 34.84
C SER A 5 25.49 -49.08 33.67
N ARG A 6 24.95 -48.38 32.66
CA ARG A 6 25.12 -48.73 31.24
C ARG A 6 24.84 -47.51 30.37
N ARG A 7 25.87 -47.15 29.60
CA ARG A 7 25.91 -46.07 28.62
C ARG A 7 24.85 -46.31 27.54
N ALA A 8 24.08 -45.27 27.23
CA ALA A 8 23.44 -45.11 25.93
C ALA A 8 23.52 -43.62 25.56
N ALA A 9 24.66 -43.24 24.98
CA ALA A 9 24.73 -42.00 24.22
C ALA A 9 23.85 -42.18 22.97
N LEU A 10 22.71 -41.49 22.91
CA LEU A 10 21.95 -41.36 21.68
C LEU A 10 22.25 -39.99 21.06
N ARG A 11 22.79 -40.07 19.85
CA ARG A 11 23.12 -38.96 18.95
C ARG A 11 21.84 -38.42 18.30
N MET A 12 21.86 -37.10 18.03
CA MET A 12 21.22 -36.39 16.90
C MET A 12 19.69 -36.42 16.78
N ALA A 13 19.07 -35.24 16.80
CA ALA A 13 18.55 -34.56 15.59
C ALA A 13 17.35 -33.64 15.91
N GLY A 14 17.41 -32.42 15.36
CA GLY A 14 16.29 -31.79 14.66
C GLY A 14 15.01 -31.50 15.45
N GLY A 15 14.85 -30.24 15.83
CA GLY A 15 13.55 -29.70 16.23
C GLY A 15 13.44 -28.23 15.84
N ILE A 16 13.66 -27.91 14.56
CA ILE A 16 13.20 -26.63 14.00
C ILE A 16 11.68 -26.69 14.10
N VAL A 17 11.11 -26.01 15.09
CA VAL A 17 9.67 -25.74 15.12
C VAL A 17 9.38 -24.84 13.93
N ALA A 18 8.83 -25.44 12.88
CA ALA A 18 8.44 -24.77 11.66
C ALA A 18 7.43 -23.66 12.01
N SER A 19 7.86 -22.41 11.90
CA SER A 19 6.94 -21.28 11.83
C SER A 19 6.05 -21.48 10.62
N ALA A 20 4.79 -21.86 10.85
CA ALA A 20 3.78 -21.89 9.82
C ALA A 20 3.60 -20.45 9.31
N LEU A 21 4.28 -20.14 8.20
CA LEU A 21 4.03 -18.96 7.40
C LEU A 21 2.59 -19.08 6.87
N MET A 22 1.65 -18.44 7.57
CA MET A 22 0.34 -18.13 7.06
C MET A 22 0.52 -17.13 5.90
N LEU A 23 0.87 -17.66 4.73
CA LEU A 23 0.83 -16.92 3.47
C LEU A 23 -0.64 -16.74 3.08
N GLY A 24 -1.34 -15.84 3.76
CA GLY A 24 -2.61 -15.33 3.29
C GLY A 24 -2.37 -14.64 1.95
N GLY A 25 -2.85 -15.23 0.86
CA GLY A 25 -2.81 -14.59 -0.45
C GLY A 25 -3.69 -13.35 -0.39
N ALA A 26 -3.07 -12.16 -0.28
CA ALA A 26 -3.78 -10.92 -0.51
C ALA A 26 -4.24 -10.93 -1.97
N ALA A 27 -5.56 -10.87 -2.21
CA ALA A 27 -6.10 -10.66 -3.55
C ALA A 27 -5.62 -9.29 -4.03
N ALA A 28 -4.56 -9.28 -4.82
CA ALA A 28 -4.00 -8.05 -5.35
C ALA A 28 -4.93 -7.53 -6.45
N HIS A 29 -5.54 -6.37 -6.20
CA HIS A 29 -6.38 -5.65 -7.14
C HIS A 29 -5.53 -5.05 -8.28
N HIS A 30 -5.05 -5.90 -9.19
CA HIS A 30 -4.34 -5.46 -10.38
C HIS A 30 -5.31 -4.85 -11.40
N GLY A 31 -4.97 -3.67 -11.94
CA GLY A 31 -5.82 -2.94 -12.88
C GLY A 31 -6.85 -2.04 -12.19
N TRP A 32 -8.04 -1.91 -12.82
CA TRP A 32 -9.10 -0.95 -12.49
C TRP A 32 -10.47 -1.60 -12.26
N SER A 33 -10.60 -2.92 -12.35
CA SER A 33 -11.91 -3.61 -12.29
C SER A 33 -12.64 -3.49 -10.95
N TRP A 34 -11.90 -3.13 -9.89
CA TRP A 34 -12.40 -2.96 -8.53
C TRP A 34 -12.88 -1.52 -8.25
N THR A 35 -12.67 -0.59 -9.19
CA THR A 35 -13.08 0.80 -9.03
C THR A 35 -14.43 1.07 -9.69
N GLU A 36 -15.16 2.05 -9.18
CA GLU A 36 -16.34 2.60 -9.85
C GLU A 36 -15.93 3.27 -11.17
N ASP A 37 -16.90 3.41 -12.07
CA ASP A 37 -16.74 4.21 -13.27
C ASP A 37 -16.82 5.70 -12.92
N GLY A 38 -16.21 6.55 -13.75
CA GLY A 38 -16.21 8.00 -13.55
C GLY A 38 -15.20 8.48 -12.51
N PHE A 39 -14.82 9.77 -12.61
CA PHE A 39 -13.83 10.35 -11.72
C PHE A 39 -14.40 10.68 -10.35
N PHE A 40 -13.61 10.38 -9.33
CA PHE A 40 -13.80 10.75 -7.94
C PHE A 40 -12.63 11.65 -7.54
N GLU A 41 -12.95 12.73 -6.83
CA GLU A 41 -11.98 13.65 -6.26
C GLU A 41 -11.98 13.51 -4.74
N LEU A 42 -10.79 13.41 -4.17
CA LEU A 42 -10.55 13.34 -2.73
C LEU A 42 -9.61 14.49 -2.35
N GLU A 43 -10.01 15.30 -1.38
CA GLU A 43 -9.19 16.37 -0.83
C GLU A 43 -9.08 16.18 0.69
N GLY A 44 -7.87 16.29 1.23
CA GLY A 44 -7.60 16.07 2.64
C GLY A 44 -6.13 16.23 3.00
N THR A 45 -5.76 15.74 4.18
CA THR A 45 -4.40 15.88 4.73
C THR A 45 -3.67 14.55 4.70
N ILE A 46 -2.43 14.52 4.19
CA ILE A 46 -1.63 13.31 4.18
C ILE A 46 -1.32 12.87 5.62
N SER A 47 -1.71 11.65 5.98
CA SER A 47 -1.41 11.01 7.27
C SER A 47 -0.36 9.90 7.15
N GLY A 48 -0.09 9.42 5.93
CA GLY A 48 0.96 8.44 5.66
C GLY A 48 1.40 8.45 4.20
N ILE A 49 2.68 8.12 3.96
CA ILE A 49 3.26 8.01 2.63
C ILE A 49 4.03 6.70 2.55
N TYR A 50 3.86 5.97 1.45
CA TYR A 50 4.64 4.79 1.14
C TYR A 50 4.99 4.78 -0.35
N VAL A 51 6.28 4.84 -0.69
CA VAL A 51 6.77 4.74 -2.07
C VAL A 51 7.52 3.42 -2.26
N GLY A 52 6.78 2.31 -2.29
CA GLY A 52 7.33 0.97 -2.45
C GLY A 52 6.42 0.00 -3.18
N ASN A 53 6.88 -1.24 -3.37
CA ASN A 53 6.12 -2.26 -4.10
C ASN A 53 4.96 -2.81 -3.27
N PRO A 54 3.84 -3.23 -3.88
CA PRO A 54 3.58 -3.27 -5.32
C PRO A 54 3.12 -1.93 -5.93
N HIS A 55 2.57 -1.04 -5.10
CA HIS A 55 2.07 0.27 -5.49
C HIS A 55 2.48 1.29 -4.44
N ALA A 56 2.86 2.49 -4.91
CA ALA A 56 2.97 3.61 -4.00
C ALA A 56 1.57 3.99 -3.47
N THR A 57 1.48 4.44 -2.23
CA THR A 57 0.22 4.79 -1.59
C THR A 57 0.36 6.02 -0.72
N LEU A 58 -0.73 6.79 -0.62
CA LEU A 58 -0.93 7.77 0.44
C LEU A 58 -2.06 7.28 1.35
N ASP A 59 -1.91 7.51 2.65
CA ASP A 59 -3.04 7.56 3.57
C ASP A 59 -3.42 9.04 3.74
N VAL A 60 -4.69 9.37 3.56
CA VAL A 60 -5.22 10.75 3.56
C VAL A 60 -6.36 10.83 4.55
N ASP A 61 -6.25 11.70 5.55
CA ASP A 61 -7.35 12.03 6.45
C ASP A 61 -8.33 12.96 5.74
N VAL A 62 -9.60 12.55 5.69
CA VAL A 62 -10.71 13.35 5.21
C VAL A 62 -11.74 13.43 6.32
N ASN A 63 -11.71 14.54 7.07
CA ASN A 63 -12.61 14.80 8.20
C ASN A 63 -12.62 13.68 9.25
N GLY A 64 -11.45 13.12 9.58
CA GLY A 64 -11.31 12.04 10.57
C GLY A 64 -11.52 10.63 10.02
N GLU A 65 -11.82 10.47 8.73
CA GLU A 65 -11.80 9.17 8.04
C GLU A 65 -10.50 9.02 7.23
N THR A 66 -9.73 7.96 7.49
CA THR A 66 -8.53 7.66 6.70
C THR A 66 -8.88 6.97 5.40
N TRP A 67 -8.55 7.62 4.29
CA TRP A 67 -8.66 7.11 2.94
C TRP A 67 -7.31 6.58 2.43
N ARG A 68 -7.34 5.38 1.84
CA ARG A 68 -6.21 4.82 1.11
C ARG A 68 -6.23 5.32 -0.35
N VAL A 69 -5.24 6.10 -0.73
CA VAL A 69 -5.02 6.53 -2.12
C VAL A 69 -3.93 5.67 -2.74
N GLU A 70 -4.31 4.75 -3.62
CA GLU A 70 -3.37 3.92 -4.37
C GLU A 70 -2.89 4.64 -5.63
N LEU A 71 -1.58 4.73 -5.82
CA LEU A 71 -0.95 5.35 -6.99
C LEU A 71 -0.52 4.29 -8.02
N ALA A 72 0.29 4.72 -8.99
CA ALA A 72 0.96 3.79 -9.87
C ALA A 72 2.05 2.97 -9.14
N PRO A 73 2.55 1.87 -9.74
CA PRO A 73 3.76 1.22 -9.25
C PRO A 73 4.89 2.24 -9.06
N PRO A 74 5.80 2.04 -8.10
CA PRO A 74 6.77 3.06 -7.69
C PRO A 74 7.54 3.69 -8.84
N SER A 75 7.99 2.88 -9.81
CA SER A 75 8.74 3.37 -10.96
C SER A 75 7.97 4.39 -11.79
N ARG A 76 6.66 4.21 -11.98
CA ARG A 76 5.83 5.16 -12.73
C ARG A 76 5.50 6.40 -11.89
N THR A 77 5.22 6.22 -10.59
CA THR A 77 4.97 7.33 -9.67
C THR A 77 6.18 8.26 -9.58
N ILE A 78 7.39 7.70 -9.41
CA ILE A 78 8.65 8.44 -9.40
C ILE A 78 8.91 9.09 -10.77
N ALA A 79 8.67 8.38 -11.88
CA ALA A 79 8.84 8.93 -13.22
C ALA A 79 7.90 10.11 -13.51
N ALA A 80 6.74 10.19 -12.84
CA ALA A 80 5.85 11.33 -12.89
C ALA A 80 6.30 12.50 -12.00
N GLY A 81 7.40 12.35 -11.25
CA GLY A 81 7.96 13.37 -10.35
C GLY A 81 7.50 13.27 -8.90
N PHE A 82 6.59 12.35 -8.57
CA PHE A 82 6.13 12.18 -7.19
C PHE A 82 7.11 11.29 -6.40
N THR A 83 8.11 11.91 -5.76
CA THR A 83 9.09 11.24 -4.90
C THR A 83 8.74 11.42 -3.42
N GLU A 84 9.48 10.78 -2.51
CA GLU A 84 9.29 10.96 -1.06
C GLU A 84 9.59 12.39 -0.57
N GLU A 85 10.20 13.23 -1.41
CA GLU A 85 10.64 14.58 -1.05
C GLU A 85 9.60 15.66 -1.36
N VAL A 86 8.68 15.39 -2.28
CA VAL A 86 7.72 16.40 -2.78
C VAL A 86 6.46 16.52 -1.93
N ALA A 87 6.23 15.55 -1.05
CA ALA A 87 5.10 15.49 -0.14
C ALA A 87 5.55 14.99 1.24
N ALA A 88 4.90 15.48 2.29
CA ALA A 88 5.11 15.06 3.67
C ALA A 88 3.78 14.83 4.38
N VAL A 89 3.82 14.06 5.47
CA VAL A 89 2.69 13.98 6.41
C VAL A 89 2.36 15.38 6.91
N GLY A 90 1.08 15.75 6.87
CA GLY A 90 0.57 17.07 7.19
C GLY A 90 0.35 17.99 6.00
N ASP A 91 0.84 17.67 4.80
CA ASP A 91 0.52 18.43 3.59
C ASP A 91 -0.93 18.19 3.17
N GLU A 92 -1.58 19.24 2.65
CA GLU A 92 -2.84 19.09 1.92
C GLU A 92 -2.60 18.44 0.55
N VAL A 93 -3.49 17.54 0.17
CA VAL A 93 -3.43 16.82 -1.10
C VAL A 93 -4.80 16.75 -1.75
N LYS A 94 -4.80 16.92 -3.07
CA LYS A 94 -5.93 16.54 -3.93
C LYS A 94 -5.55 15.32 -4.74
N ALA A 95 -6.37 14.28 -4.67
CA ALA A 95 -6.26 13.09 -5.49
C ALA A 95 -7.46 13.00 -6.44
N ILE A 96 -7.18 12.75 -7.73
CA ILE A 96 -8.20 12.54 -8.75
C ILE A 96 -8.04 11.12 -9.27
N GLY A 97 -9.12 10.36 -9.39
CA GLY A 97 -9.06 8.96 -9.79
C GLY A 97 -10.42 8.27 -9.76
N ASN A 98 -10.45 6.99 -9.39
CA ASN A 98 -11.68 6.22 -9.27
C ASN A 98 -11.73 5.58 -7.87
N ARG A 99 -12.85 5.70 -7.16
CA ARG A 99 -13.04 5.09 -5.83
C ARG A 99 -13.38 3.60 -5.94
N SER A 100 -13.26 2.87 -4.83
CA SER A 100 -13.70 1.47 -4.75
C SER A 100 -15.19 1.32 -5.07
N ARG A 101 -15.56 0.21 -5.72
CA ARG A 101 -16.97 -0.21 -5.89
C ARG A 101 -17.61 -0.64 -4.58
N GLU A 102 -16.80 -1.03 -3.60
CA GLU A 102 -17.28 -1.33 -2.26
C GLU A 102 -17.48 -0.02 -1.52
N SER A 103 -18.74 0.40 -1.34
CA SER A 103 -19.06 1.75 -0.85
C SER A 103 -18.53 2.06 0.54
N THR A 104 -18.26 1.03 1.34
CA THR A 104 -17.71 1.12 2.71
C THR A 104 -16.19 1.01 2.76
N GLU A 105 -15.50 0.85 1.63
CA GLU A 105 -14.03 0.85 1.55
C GLU A 105 -13.55 2.28 1.24
N PRO A 106 -12.93 3.01 2.19
CA PRO A 106 -12.40 4.35 1.97
C PRO A 106 -11.09 4.25 1.18
N ARG A 107 -11.21 3.90 -0.09
CA ARG A 107 -10.08 3.66 -0.97
C ARG A 107 -10.37 4.18 -2.37
N MET A 108 -9.34 4.72 -3.00
CA MET A 108 -9.35 5.08 -4.40
C MET A 108 -8.05 4.71 -5.09
N LYS A 109 -8.10 4.64 -6.42
CA LYS A 109 -6.93 4.58 -7.28
C LYS A 109 -6.77 5.92 -7.99
N ALA A 110 -5.70 6.63 -7.69
CA ALA A 110 -5.45 7.95 -8.27
C ALA A 110 -4.78 7.84 -9.65
N VAL A 111 -5.22 8.71 -10.56
CA VAL A 111 -4.55 8.99 -11.84
C VAL A 111 -3.69 10.25 -11.75
N ARG A 112 -4.04 11.20 -10.87
CA ARG A 112 -3.37 12.48 -10.64
C ARG A 112 -3.34 12.79 -9.15
N ILE A 113 -2.20 13.33 -8.71
CA ILE A 113 -2.02 13.92 -7.38
C ILE A 113 -1.65 15.39 -7.54
N VAL A 114 -2.22 16.25 -6.70
CA VAL A 114 -1.82 17.65 -6.57
C VAL A 114 -1.42 17.90 -5.12
N VAL A 115 -0.19 18.35 -4.92
CA VAL A 115 0.34 18.71 -3.59
C VAL A 115 1.17 19.98 -3.74
N ARG A 116 0.99 20.95 -2.83
CA ARG A 116 1.70 22.25 -2.87
C ARG A 116 1.57 23.00 -4.21
N GLY A 117 0.45 22.82 -4.91
CA GLY A 117 0.18 23.43 -6.22
C GLY A 117 0.81 22.70 -7.41
N GLU A 118 1.66 21.70 -7.18
CA GLU A 118 2.30 20.90 -8.23
C GLU A 118 1.45 19.68 -8.59
N THR A 119 1.39 19.36 -9.88
CA THR A 119 0.57 18.27 -10.43
C THR A 119 1.43 17.09 -10.87
N TYR A 120 1.02 15.89 -10.47
CA TYR A 120 1.71 14.63 -10.74
C TYR A 120 0.77 13.61 -11.39
N ASP A 121 0.92 13.42 -12.70
CA ASP A 121 0.10 12.50 -13.49
C ASP A 121 0.70 11.10 -13.49
N VAL A 122 0.36 10.32 -12.46
CA VAL A 122 0.86 8.95 -12.28
C VAL A 122 0.24 7.95 -13.25
N TYR A 123 -0.89 8.28 -13.89
CA TYR A 123 -1.45 7.59 -15.06
C TYR A 123 -1.87 8.61 -16.14
N PRO A 124 -0.92 9.18 -16.91
CA PRO A 124 -1.17 10.36 -17.76
C PRO A 124 -2.17 10.08 -18.90
N TYR A 125 -2.36 8.83 -19.29
CA TYR A 125 -3.34 8.41 -20.31
C TYR A 125 -4.76 8.23 -19.76
N ARG A 126 -5.00 8.47 -18.46
CA ARG A 126 -6.30 8.35 -17.80
C ARG A 126 -6.70 9.61 -17.02
N VAL A 127 -5.97 10.71 -17.16
CA VAL A 127 -6.35 11.96 -16.48
C VAL A 127 -7.56 12.58 -17.18
N PRO A 128 -8.44 13.30 -16.46
CA PRO A 128 -9.49 14.09 -17.08
C PRO A 128 -8.88 15.10 -18.07
N SER A 129 -9.56 15.31 -19.20
CA SER A 129 -9.24 16.33 -20.20
C SER A 129 -9.46 17.74 -19.69
#